data_AF-A0A4Y2EM66-F1
#
_entry.id   AF-A0A4Y2EM66-F1
#
_cell.length_a   1.000
_cell.length_b   1.000
_cell.length_c   1.000
_cell.angle_alpha   90.00
_cell.angle_beta   90.00
_cell.angle_gamma   90.00
#
_symmetry.space_group_name_H-M   'P 1'
#
loop_
_entity.id
_entity.type
_entity.pdbx_description
1 polymer ?
#
loop_
_entity_poly.entity_id
_entity_poly.type
_entity_poly.pdbx_seq_one_letter_code
_entity_poly.pdbx_strand_id
1 'polypeptide(L)'
;MASGILKKFRTRSPAIREFLAEFFGTFILIIYGNAAFASTILEGKGVPDVFGVTWAWGVGVILGITISGGVSGGHINPGVTVGFAAVGKFPWRKVPVYLLAQHLGGFFASAVLYFTYYDSLNVVKSPCVQCNTSTTTCSQMPFTPNHLGIIGRLVPATQKTNTDQQH
;
A
#
# COMPACT_ATOMS: atom_id res chain seq x y z
N MET A 1 28.79 29.96 -11.92
CA MET A 1 28.42 30.51 -10.59
C MET A 1 27.46 29.62 -9.78
N ALA A 2 26.77 28.63 -10.37
CA ALA A 2 25.89 27.70 -9.63
C ALA A 2 26.62 26.72 -8.66
N SER A 3 27.95 26.53 -8.79
CA SER A 3 28.67 25.51 -8.01
C SER A 3 28.88 25.87 -6.53
N GLY A 4 28.79 27.15 -6.16
CA GLY A 4 28.94 27.60 -4.77
C GLY A 4 27.72 27.29 -3.90
N ILE A 5 26.51 27.50 -4.43
CA ILE A 5 25.24 27.24 -3.73
C ILE A 5 25.02 25.74 -3.55
N LEU A 6 25.29 24.94 -4.59
CA LEU A 6 25.14 23.49 -4.53
C LEU A 6 26.12 22.83 -3.55
N LYS A 7 27.33 23.38 -3.36
CA LYS A 7 28.28 22.89 -2.35
C LYS A 7 27.77 23.07 -0.91
N LYS A 8 26.90 24.06 -0.65
CA LYS A 8 26.37 24.35 0.69
C LYS A 8 25.31 23.34 1.14
N PHE A 9 24.54 22.78 0.20
CA PHE A 9 23.52 21.76 0.47
C PHE A 9 24.04 20.32 0.38
N ARG A 10 25.30 20.12 0.00
CA ARG A 10 25.91 18.78 -0.05
C ARG A 10 26.17 18.27 1.36
N THR A 11 25.31 17.37 1.85
CA THR A 11 25.53 16.63 3.10
C THR A 11 26.88 15.91 3.05
N ARG A 12 27.80 16.32 3.93
CA ARG A 12 29.17 15.78 3.98
C ARG A 12 29.26 14.39 4.62
N SER A 13 28.32 14.01 5.48
CA SER A 13 28.36 12.69 6.13
C SER A 13 27.75 11.61 5.22
N PRO A 14 28.48 10.50 4.98
CA PRO A 14 27.97 9.40 4.18
C PRO A 14 26.75 8.73 4.83
N ALA A 15 26.71 8.65 6.17
CA ALA A 15 25.61 8.03 6.91
C ALA A 15 24.26 8.73 6.72
N ILE A 16 24.22 10.07 6.64
CA ILE A 16 22.96 10.81 6.41
C ILE A 16 22.47 10.58 4.98
N ARG A 17 23.39 10.51 4.02
CA ARG A 17 23.06 10.23 2.62
C ARG A 17 22.49 8.82 2.46
N GLU A 18 23.11 7.84 3.10
CA GLU A 18 22.62 6.45 3.15
C GLU A 18 21.25 6.38 3.81
N PHE A 19 21.07 7.05 4.95
CA PHE A 19 19.78 7.11 5.66
C PHE A 19 18.66 7.70 4.81
N LEU A 20 18.89 8.85 4.16
CA LEU A 20 17.87 9.48 3.31
C LEU A 20 17.56 8.63 2.08
N ALA A 21 18.57 8.01 1.47
CA ALA A 21 18.38 7.12 0.33
C ALA A 21 17.50 5.91 0.69
N GLU A 22 17.76 5.26 1.83
CA GLU A 22 16.94 4.16 2.34
C GLU A 22 15.54 4.61 2.73
N PHE A 23 15.40 5.78 3.36
CA PHE A 23 14.11 6.36 3.72
C PHE A 23 13.22 6.58 2.49
N PHE A 24 13.72 7.26 1.45
CA PHE A 24 12.94 7.53 0.24
C PHE A 24 12.72 6.28 -0.61
N GLY A 25 13.69 5.35 -0.63
CA GLY A 25 13.54 4.07 -1.30
C GLY A 25 12.41 3.23 -0.69
N THR A 26 12.38 3.09 0.63
CA THR A 26 11.32 2.38 1.35
C THR A 26 9.98 3.11 1.27
N PHE A 27 9.99 4.44 1.32
CA PHE A 27 8.77 5.26 1.18
C PHE A 27 8.03 4.93 -0.12
N ILE A 28 8.74 4.90 -1.24
CA ILE A 28 8.16 4.61 -2.56
C ILE A 28 7.68 3.16 -2.65
N LEU A 29 8.50 2.22 -2.18
CA LEU A 29 8.13 0.80 -2.15
C LEU A 29 6.82 0.57 -1.39
N ILE A 30 6.67 1.18 -0.21
CA ILE A 30 5.48 1.01 0.62
C ILE A 30 4.26 1.74 0.04
N ILE A 31 4.43 2.95 -0.52
CA ILE A 31 3.32 3.66 -1.18
C ILE A 31 2.75 2.82 -2.33
N TYR A 32 3.60 2.33 -3.24
CA TYR A 32 3.11 1.56 -4.40
C TYR A 32 2.48 0.23 -3.98
N GLY A 33 3.14 -0.51 -3.08
CA GLY A 33 2.65 -1.80 -2.62
C GLY A 33 1.30 -1.69 -1.91
N ASN A 34 1.19 -0.76 -0.96
CA ASN A 34 -0.04 -0.60 -0.19
C ASN A 34 -1.15 0.12 -0.97
N ALA A 35 -0.83 1.02 -1.91
CA ALA A 35 -1.84 1.65 -2.76
C ALA A 35 -2.57 0.63 -3.66
N ALA A 36 -1.86 -0.37 -4.19
CA ALA A 36 -2.48 -1.44 -4.96
C ALA A 36 -3.43 -2.30 -4.12
N PHE A 37 -3.11 -2.53 -2.85
CA PHE A 37 -4.05 -3.17 -1.93
C PHE A 37 -5.24 -2.27 -1.61
N ALA A 38 -5.01 -0.97 -1.36
CA ALA A 38 -6.08 -0.03 -1.05
C ALA A 38 -7.08 0.09 -2.21
N SER A 39 -6.62 0.20 -3.46
CA SER A 39 -7.52 0.29 -4.62
C SER A 39 -8.37 -0.97 -4.80
N THR A 40 -7.77 -2.17 -4.67
CA THR A 40 -8.52 -3.42 -4.84
C THR A 40 -9.61 -3.63 -3.78
N ILE A 41 -9.34 -3.22 -2.54
CA ILE A 41 -10.30 -3.32 -1.43
C ILE A 41 -11.41 -2.27 -1.56
N LEU A 42 -11.05 -1.03 -1.91
CA LEU A 42 -11.99 0.09 -1.95
C LEU A 42 -12.87 0.12 -3.21
N GLU A 43 -12.41 -0.44 -4.33
CA GLU A 43 -13.21 -0.57 -5.55
C GLU A 43 -14.35 -1.62 -5.44
N GLY A 44 -14.48 -2.32 -4.31
CA GLY A 44 -15.57 -3.26 -4.08
C GLY A 44 -15.54 -4.51 -4.96
N LYS A 45 -14.41 -4.79 -5.64
CA LYS A 45 -14.24 -5.94 -6.55
C LYS A 45 -14.04 -7.28 -5.84
N GLY A 46 -14.11 -7.33 -4.52
CA GLY A 46 -13.96 -8.57 -3.75
C GLY A 46 -12.50 -9.03 -3.70
N VAL A 47 -12.17 -10.13 -4.39
CA VAL A 47 -10.84 -10.76 -4.36
C VAL A 47 -9.81 -9.83 -5.03
N PRO A 48 -8.70 -9.48 -4.36
CA PRO A 48 -7.64 -8.69 -4.98
C PRO A 48 -7.10 -9.38 -6.22
N ASP A 49 -6.95 -8.65 -7.32
CA ASP A 49 -6.19 -9.15 -8.47
C ASP A 49 -4.72 -9.32 -8.05
N VAL A 50 -4.37 -10.55 -7.69
CA VAL A 50 -3.03 -10.92 -7.20
C VAL A 50 -1.98 -10.56 -8.24
N PHE A 51 -2.31 -10.63 -9.53
CA PHE A 51 -1.39 -10.28 -10.60
C PHE A 51 -1.07 -8.77 -10.60
N GLY A 52 -2.09 -7.92 -10.59
CA GLY A 52 -1.93 -6.47 -10.52
C GLY A 52 -1.20 -6.01 -9.26
N VAL A 53 -1.50 -6.59 -8.10
CA VAL A 53 -0.79 -6.29 -6.85
C VAL A 53 0.67 -6.71 -6.93
N THR A 54 0.97 -7.91 -7.44
CA THR A 54 2.35 -8.39 -7.59
C THR A 54 3.17 -7.47 -8.49
N TRP A 55 2.60 -7.00 -9.60
CA TRP A 55 3.24 -6.03 -10.49
C TRP A 55 3.49 -4.69 -9.81
N ALA A 56 2.52 -4.16 -9.05
CA ALA A 56 2.69 -2.91 -8.33
C ALA A 56 3.83 -2.98 -7.31
N TRP A 57 3.96 -4.11 -6.60
CA TRP A 57 5.11 -4.35 -5.71
C TRP A 57 6.43 -4.43 -6.47
N GLY A 58 6.46 -5.13 -7.61
CA GLY A 58 7.66 -5.21 -8.47
C GLY A 58 8.11 -3.84 -8.97
N VAL A 59 7.18 -3.01 -9.45
CA VAL A 59 7.46 -1.63 -9.88
C VAL A 59 7.93 -0.78 -8.70
N GLY A 60 7.28 -0.89 -7.53
CA GLY A 60 7.69 -0.20 -6.31
C GLY A 60 9.12 -0.53 -5.88
N VAL A 61 9.52 -1.80 -5.97
CA VAL A 61 10.90 -2.25 -5.72
C VAL A 61 11.87 -1.63 -6.72
N ILE A 62 11.58 -1.70 -8.03
CA ILE A 62 12.47 -1.16 -9.07
C ILE A 62 12.69 0.34 -8.87
N LEU A 63 11.62 1.10 -8.63
CA LEU A 63 11.71 2.55 -8.37
C LEU A 63 12.47 2.84 -7.08
N GLY A 64 12.18 2.09 -6.01
CA GLY A 64 12.88 2.20 -4.73
C GLY A 64 14.38 1.97 -4.86
N ILE A 65 14.80 0.92 -5.57
CA ILE A 65 16.22 0.61 -5.84
C ILE A 65 16.85 1.67 -6.75
N THR A 66 16.13 2.17 -7.76
CA THR A 66 16.67 3.18 -8.68
C THR A 66 17.06 4.46 -7.94
N ILE A 67 16.29 4.84 -6.92
CA ILE A 67 16.53 6.05 -6.13
C ILE A 67 17.60 5.83 -5.05
N SER A 68 17.58 4.67 -4.40
CA SER A 68 18.43 4.38 -3.25
C SER A 68 19.77 3.73 -3.61
N GLY A 69 19.83 3.01 -4.74
CA GLY A 69 20.92 2.12 -5.14
C GLY A 69 22.25 2.84 -5.37
N GLY A 70 22.21 4.04 -5.97
CA GLY A 70 23.42 4.83 -6.23
C GLY A 70 24.11 5.41 -4.98
N VAL A 71 23.45 5.37 -3.81
CA VAL A 71 23.96 5.99 -2.57
C VAL A 71 24.11 5.00 -1.44
N SER A 72 23.09 4.17 -1.19
CA SER A 72 23.00 3.28 -0.02
C SER A 72 23.25 1.81 -0.31
N GLY A 73 23.28 1.42 -1.59
CA GLY A 73 23.22 0.02 -2.02
C GLY A 73 21.79 -0.48 -2.24
N GLY A 74 20.78 0.29 -1.84
CA GLY A 74 19.37 0.04 -2.13
C GLY A 74 18.82 -1.19 -1.44
N HIS A 75 19.04 -1.31 -0.13
CA HIS A 75 18.51 -2.42 0.64
C HIS A 75 16.99 -2.32 0.76
N ILE A 76 16.48 -1.11 1.02
CA ILE A 76 15.06 -0.68 1.09
C ILE A 76 14.15 -1.53 2.00
N ASN A 77 14.72 -2.54 2.65
CA ASN A 77 14.07 -3.61 3.35
C ASN A 77 14.95 -4.07 4.52
N PRO A 78 14.38 -4.20 5.73
CA PRO A 78 15.12 -4.63 6.92
C PRO A 78 15.66 -6.06 6.80
N GLY A 79 14.92 -6.99 6.18
CA GLY A 79 15.35 -8.36 5.94
C GLY A 79 16.53 -8.45 4.99
N VAL A 80 16.55 -7.63 3.93
CA VAL A 80 17.69 -7.53 3.01
C VAL A 80 18.91 -6.98 3.76
N THR A 81 18.73 -5.91 4.53
CA THR A 81 19.82 -5.31 5.32
C THR A 81 20.46 -6.30 6.28
N VAL A 82 19.64 -7.05 7.02
CA VAL A 82 20.12 -8.08 7.96
C VAL A 82 20.73 -9.27 7.21
N GLY A 83 20.16 -9.70 6.08
CA GLY A 83 20.70 -10.77 5.25
C GLY A 83 22.09 -10.45 4.70
N PHE A 84 22.30 -9.23 4.19
CA PHE A 84 23.62 -8.78 3.76
C PHE A 84 24.61 -8.66 4.91
N ALA A 85 24.15 -8.29 6.12
CA ALA A 85 25.00 -8.28 7.32
C ALA A 85 25.39 -9.69 7.77
N ALA A 86 24.46 -10.66 7.68
CA ALA A 86 24.70 -12.06 8.03
C ALA A 86 25.72 -12.74 7.12
N VAL A 87 25.71 -12.42 5.82
CA VAL A 87 26.69 -12.94 4.84
C VAL A 87 28.03 -12.16 4.90
N GLY A 88 28.17 -11.18 5.80
CA GLY A 88 29.40 -10.39 5.96
C GLY A 88 29.62 -9.35 4.85
N LYS A 89 28.62 -9.10 4.00
CA LYS A 89 28.67 -8.10 2.92
C LYS A 89 28.29 -6.69 3.38
N PHE A 90 27.83 -6.53 4.63
CA PHE A 90 27.46 -5.24 5.20
C PHE A 90 27.86 -5.14 6.68
N PRO A 91 28.44 -4.01 7.14
CA PRO A 91 28.89 -3.87 8.52
C PRO A 91 27.70 -3.75 9.50
N TRP A 92 27.70 -4.61 10.53
CA TRP A 92 26.67 -4.65 11.58
C TRP A 92 26.43 -3.31 12.30
N ARG A 93 27.43 -2.44 12.38
CA ARG A 93 27.29 -1.09 12.98
C ARG A 93 26.32 -0.18 12.22
N LYS A 94 26.13 -0.39 10.91
CA LYS A 94 25.25 0.43 10.08
C LYS A 94 23.80 -0.08 10.02
N VAL A 95 23.59 -1.35 10.37
CA VAL A 95 22.28 -2.02 10.36
C VAL A 95 21.20 -1.23 11.14
N PRO A 96 21.43 -0.75 12.38
CA PRO A 96 20.39 0.00 13.09
C PRO A 96 20.01 1.32 12.42
N VAL A 97 20.95 1.99 11.74
CA VAL A 97 20.67 3.23 11.01
C VAL A 97 19.77 2.96 9.81
N TYR A 98 20.01 1.87 9.08
CA TYR A 98 19.20 1.45 7.94
C TYR A 98 17.80 1.00 8.39
N LEU A 99 17.71 0.21 9.47
CA LEU A 99 16.44 -0.18 10.07
C LEU A 99 15.60 1.04 10.44
N LEU A 100 16.18 2.02 11.13
CA LEU A 100 15.47 3.25 11.50
C LEU A 100 15.01 4.04 10.26
N ALA A 101 15.86 4.15 9.24
CA ALA A 101 15.51 4.82 7.98
C ALA A 101 14.30 4.16 7.31
N GLN A 102 14.32 2.83 7.21
CA GLN A 102 13.27 2.03 6.57
C GLN A 102 11.95 2.09 7.35
N HIS A 103 12.00 1.98 8.68
CA HIS A 103 10.79 2.09 9.52
C HIS A 103 10.15 3.47 9.41
N LEU A 104 10.96 4.53 9.45
CA LEU A 104 10.45 5.89 9.27
C LEU A 104 9.89 6.07 7.85
N GLY A 105 10.60 5.61 6.82
CA GLY A 105 10.12 5.69 5.42
C GLY A 105 8.77 4.99 5.23
N GLY A 106 8.62 3.78 5.76
CA GLY A 106 7.36 3.04 5.73
C GLY A 106 6.24 3.66 6.56
N PHE A 107 6.57 4.28 7.70
CA PHE A 107 5.61 5.00 8.54
C PHE A 107 5.05 6.23 7.81
N PHE A 108 5.92 7.07 7.24
CA PHE A 108 5.48 8.24 6.47
C PHE A 108 4.71 7.85 5.21
N ALA A 109 5.11 6.78 4.52
CA ALA A 109 4.38 6.25 3.38
C ALA A 109 2.95 5.84 3.76
N SER A 110 2.81 5.08 4.85
CA SER A 110 1.51 4.68 5.38
C SER A 110 0.66 5.87 5.82
N ALA A 111 1.28 6.89 6.44
CA ALA A 111 0.57 8.10 6.84
C ALA A 111 0.03 8.88 5.62
N VAL A 112 0.84 9.07 4.58
CA VAL A 112 0.41 9.71 3.32
C VAL A 112 -0.71 8.91 2.68
N LEU A 113 -0.58 7.59 2.63
CA LEU A 113 -1.60 6.72 2.06
C LEU A 113 -2.93 6.81 2.82
N TYR A 114 -2.88 6.86 4.15
CA TYR A 114 -4.06 7.03 5.00
C TYR A 114 -4.79 8.34 4.68
N PHE A 115 -4.05 9.45 4.54
CA PHE A 115 -4.66 10.73 4.16
C PHE A 115 -5.25 10.70 2.75
N THR A 116 -4.58 10.06 1.79
CA THR A 116 -5.09 9.92 0.41
C THR A 116 -6.41 9.13 0.35
N TYR A 117 -6.56 8.10 1.17
CA TYR A 117 -7.75 7.25 1.19
C TYR A 117 -8.73 7.57 2.33
N TYR A 118 -8.56 8.70 3.02
CA TYR A 118 -9.33 9.05 4.21
C TYR A 118 -10.85 9.03 3.95
N ASP A 119 -11.30 9.65 2.86
CA ASP A 119 -12.71 9.72 2.51
C ASP A 119 -13.30 8.34 2.19
N SER A 120 -12.60 7.55 1.36
CA SER A 120 -13.02 6.20 0.99
C SER A 120 -13.05 5.25 2.19
N LEU A 121 -12.10 5.39 3.12
CA LEU A 121 -12.07 4.61 4.36
C LEU A 121 -13.24 4.97 5.29
N ASN A 122 -13.65 6.24 5.35
CA ASN A 122 -14.78 6.68 6.17
C ASN A 122 -16.12 6.17 5.62
N VAL A 123 -16.26 6.05 4.29
CA VAL A 123 -17.43 5.44 3.65
C VAL A 123 -17.54 3.96 4.01
N VAL A 124 -16.43 3.22 3.99
CA VAL A 124 -16.40 1.78 4.34
C VAL A 124 -16.58 1.54 5.84
N LYS A 125 -16.09 2.44 6.70
CA LYS A 125 -16.14 2.29 8.16
C LYS A 125 -17.49 2.67 8.76
N SER A 126 -18.32 3.41 8.01
CA SER A 126 -19.68 3.73 8.45
C SER A 126 -20.50 2.44 8.54
N PRO A 127 -21.00 2.04 9.72
CA PRO A 127 -21.90 0.91 9.83
C PRO A 127 -23.19 1.31 9.11
N CYS A 128 -23.39 0.77 7.90
CA CYS A 128 -24.67 0.75 7.20
C CYS A 128 -25.58 1.99 7.41
N VAL A 129 -25.19 3.16 6.91
CA VAL A 129 -26.13 4.30 6.69
C VAL A 129 -26.56 4.41 5.22
N GLN A 130 -26.39 3.33 4.47
CA GLN A 130 -27.18 3.04 3.27
C GLN A 130 -27.57 1.56 3.27
N CYS A 131 -28.36 1.15 4.26
CA CYS A 131 -29.41 0.18 3.97
C CYS A 131 -30.52 0.94 3.23
N ASN A 132 -30.28 1.35 1.99
CA ASN A 132 -31.41 1.56 1.11
C ASN A 132 -32.01 0.16 0.87
N THR A 133 -33.28 0.04 1.19
CA THR A 133 -34.08 -1.17 1.02
C THR A 133 -34.16 -1.51 -0.46
N SER A 134 -33.14 -2.19 -1.01
CA SER A 134 -33.17 -3.07 -2.20
C SER A 134 -31.74 -3.41 -2.66
N THR A 135 -30.95 -4.13 -1.83
CA THR A 135 -30.04 -5.21 -2.24
C THR A 135 -29.42 -5.78 -0.96
N THR A 136 -30.05 -6.84 -0.44
CA THR A 136 -29.53 -7.62 0.68
C THR A 136 -28.28 -8.38 0.24
N THR A 137 -27.10 -7.82 0.50
CA THR A 137 -25.87 -8.61 0.67
C THR A 137 -25.00 -8.00 1.76
N CYS A 138 -25.49 -8.11 3.00
CA CYS A 138 -24.64 -8.11 4.18
C CYS A 138 -24.10 -9.53 4.39
N SER A 139 -23.17 -9.96 3.52
CA SER A 139 -22.39 -11.23 3.58
C SER A 139 -21.58 -11.25 2.27
N GLN A 140 -20.26 -11.37 2.20
CA GLN A 140 -19.36 -12.27 2.90
C GLN A 140 -17.91 -11.73 2.76
N MET A 141 -17.06 -12.00 3.76
CA MET A 141 -15.62 -12.15 3.55
C MET A 141 -15.38 -13.22 2.46
N PRO A 142 -14.42 -13.08 1.53
CA PRO A 142 -14.17 -14.08 0.51
C PRO A 142 -13.39 -15.28 1.09
N PHE A 143 -14.06 -16.11 1.90
CA PHE A 143 -13.61 -17.45 2.29
C PHE A 143 -14.76 -18.46 2.34
N THR A 144 -15.70 -18.40 1.41
CA THR A 144 -16.69 -19.49 1.24
C THR A 144 -16.37 -20.31 0.00
N PRO A 145 -16.10 -21.62 0.15
CA PRO A 145 -15.95 -22.52 -0.99
C PRO A 145 -17.24 -22.57 -1.80
N ASN A 146 -17.04 -22.39 -3.08
CA ASN A 146 -17.92 -22.27 -4.23
C ASN A 146 -18.79 -23.51 -4.53
N HIS A 147 -19.47 -24.10 -3.53
CA HIS A 147 -20.36 -25.27 -3.71
C HIS A 147 -21.87 -24.99 -3.52
N LEU A 148 -22.29 -23.77 -3.16
CA LEU A 148 -23.70 -23.47 -2.82
C LEU A 148 -24.38 -22.40 -3.71
N GLY A 149 -23.79 -22.07 -4.87
CA GLY A 149 -24.33 -21.05 -5.80
C GLY A 149 -25.62 -21.44 -6.55
N ILE A 150 -26.11 -22.68 -6.42
CA ILE A 150 -27.30 -23.15 -7.15
C ILE A 150 -28.60 -22.88 -6.37
N ILE A 151 -28.54 -22.79 -5.04
CA ILE A 151 -29.75 -22.71 -4.20
C ILE A 151 -30.31 -21.26 -4.12
N GLY A 152 -29.47 -20.25 -4.34
CA GLY A 152 -29.90 -18.84 -4.41
C GLY A 152 -30.56 -18.41 -5.72
N ARG A 153 -30.53 -19.27 -6.76
CA ARG A 153 -31.09 -18.97 -8.09
C ARG A 153 -32.58 -19.31 -8.23
N LEU A 154 -33.24 -19.74 -7.14
CA LEU A 154 -34.66 -20.14 -7.12
C LEU A 154 -35.52 -19.34 -6.12
N VAL A 155 -35.11 -18.12 -5.76
CA VAL A 155 -36.03 -17.17 -5.09
C VAL A 155 -36.75 -16.36 -6.17
N PRO A 156 -38.07 -16.58 -6.39
CA PRO A 156 -38.80 -15.93 -7.46
C PRO A 156 -38.96 -14.43 -7.17
N ALA A 157 -38.72 -13.62 -8.18
CA ALA A 157 -39.05 -12.20 -8.17
C ALA A 157 -40.57 -12.01 -8.12
N THR A 158 -41.13 -11.79 -6.94
CA THR A 158 -42.55 -11.46 -6.77
C THR A 158 -42.70 -10.04 -6.23
N GLN A 159 -43.01 -9.13 -7.17
CA GLN A 159 -43.66 -7.81 -7.08
C GLN A 159 -43.70 -7.00 -5.77
N LYS A 160 -43.34 -5.70 -5.89
CA LYS A 160 -44.30 -4.59 -5.73
C LYS A 160 -43.96 -3.43 -6.69
N THR A 161 -44.56 -3.47 -7.88
CA THR A 161 -45.06 -2.26 -8.55
C THR A 161 -46.40 -1.88 -7.92
N ASN A 162 -46.74 -0.59 -7.95
CA ASN A 162 -47.88 0.13 -7.35
C ASN A 162 -47.44 0.94 -6.11
N THR A 163 -47.61 2.25 -6.07
CA THR A 163 -48.85 2.95 -6.47
C THR A 163 -48.57 4.39 -6.92
N ASP A 164 -49.39 4.84 -7.87
CA ASP A 164 -49.53 6.20 -8.39
C ASP A 164 -49.59 7.32 -7.33
N GLN A 165 -49.25 8.53 -7.82
CA GLN A 165 -49.73 9.87 -7.42
C GLN A 165 -48.79 10.78 -6.63
N GLN A 166 -48.81 12.06 -7.08
CA GLN A 166 -48.20 13.30 -6.57
C GLN A 166 -46.79 13.56 -7.15
N HIS A 167 -46.56 14.41 -8.16
CA HIS A 167 -47.26 15.60 -8.65
C HIS A 167 -46.94 15.84 -10.14
#